data_AF-A0A935BRL6-F1
#
_entry.id   AF-A0A935BRL6-F1
#
_cell.length_a   1.000
_cell.length_b   1.000
_cell.length_c   1.000
_cell.angle_alpha   90.00
_cell.angle_beta   90.00
_cell.angle_gamma   90.00
#
_symmetry.space_group_name_H-M   'P 1'
#
loop_
_entity.id
_entity.type
_entity.pdbx_description
1 polymer ?
#
loop_
_entity_poly.entity_id
_entity_poly.type
_entity_poly.pdbx_seq_one_letter_code
_entity_poly.pdbx_strand_id
1 'polypeptide(L)'
;MTKISEAEFARICDGIYEDRESIIKHNPLGKRDEILLWMLLSCLNSYLSLTEIEMPCFNGMPDEKTYREAILFVLQGRRADDFDAVPYIDKLTENDN
;
A
#
# COMPACT_ATOMS: atom_id res chain seq x y z
N MET A 1 -0.98 -19.69 3.27
CA MET A 1 -1.31 -18.31 2.91
C MET A 1 -0.72 -17.40 3.98
N THR A 2 0.21 -16.52 3.61
CA THR A 2 0.87 -15.62 4.55
C THR A 2 -0.13 -14.57 5.05
N LYS A 3 -0.13 -14.32 6.35
CA LYS A 3 -0.91 -13.25 6.97
C LYS A 3 0.02 -12.15 7.50
N ILE A 4 -0.50 -10.94 7.65
CA ILE A 4 0.23 -9.78 8.15
C ILE A 4 -0.40 -9.29 9.47
N SER A 5 0.42 -9.03 10.48
CA SER A 5 -0.03 -8.41 11.74
C SER A 5 -0.09 -6.89 11.58
N GLU A 6 -0.80 -6.23 12.49
CA GLU A 6 -0.85 -4.76 12.52
C GLU A 6 0.55 -4.14 12.64
N ALA A 7 1.38 -4.66 13.54
CA ALA A 7 2.73 -4.16 13.76
C ALA A 7 3.61 -4.26 12.51
N GLU A 8 3.48 -5.33 11.74
CA GLU A 8 4.25 -5.51 10.51
C GLU A 8 3.71 -4.62 9.38
N PHE A 9 2.39 -4.46 9.29
CA PHE A 9 1.78 -3.51 8.36
C PHE A 9 2.22 -2.07 8.64
N ALA A 10 2.18 -1.66 9.91
CA ALA A 10 2.67 -0.36 10.37
C ALA A 10 4.14 -0.15 10.01
N ARG A 11 5.00 -1.15 10.26
CA ARG A 11 6.43 -1.10 9.92
C ARG A 11 6.67 -0.88 8.43
N ILE A 12 5.88 -1.51 7.55
CA ILE A 12 5.97 -1.31 6.10
C ILE A 12 5.56 0.12 5.74
N CYS A 13 4.42 0.59 6.25
CA CYS A 13 3.94 1.95 5.99
C CYS A 13 4.93 3.02 6.47
N ASP A 14 5.48 2.86 7.68
CA ASP A 14 6.46 3.78 8.23
C ASP A 14 7.76 3.80 7.40
N GLY A 15 8.26 2.64 6.97
CA GLY A 15 9.45 2.58 6.09
C GLY A 15 9.23 3.28 4.75
N ILE A 16 8.07 3.09 4.12
CA ILE A 16 7.72 3.80 2.87
C ILE A 16 7.62 5.30 3.12
N TYR A 17 7.00 5.71 4.22
CA TYR A 17 6.88 7.11 4.57
C TYR A 17 8.27 7.73 4.81
N GLU A 18 9.16 7.07 5.55
CA GLU A 18 10.55 7.54 5.76
C GLU A 18 11.31 7.73 4.44
N ASP A 19 11.14 6.82 3.48
CA ASP A 19 11.80 6.85 2.18
C ASP A 19 11.04 7.67 1.10
N ARG A 20 9.90 8.29 1.45
CA ARG A 20 8.93 8.89 0.49
C ARG A 20 9.56 9.84 -0.52
N GLU A 21 10.47 10.72 -0.08
CA GLU A 21 11.12 11.70 -0.96
C GLU A 21 11.99 11.02 -2.03
N SER A 22 12.67 9.93 -1.68
CA SER A 22 13.44 9.12 -2.62
C SER A 22 12.53 8.40 -3.60
N ILE A 23 11.47 7.75 -3.08
CA ILE A 23 10.50 7.01 -3.88
C ILE A 23 9.85 7.95 -4.91
N ILE A 24 9.38 9.13 -4.50
CA ILE A 24 8.74 10.12 -5.38
C ILE A 24 9.72 10.61 -6.44
N LYS A 25 10.97 10.94 -6.04
CA LYS A 25 12.02 11.39 -6.97
C LYS A 25 12.29 10.39 -8.09
N HIS A 26 12.23 9.10 -7.80
CA HIS A 26 12.46 8.04 -8.77
C HIS A 26 11.23 7.67 -9.61
N ASN A 27 10.04 8.18 -9.26
CA ASN A 27 8.77 7.90 -9.94
C ASN A 27 8.04 9.20 -10.36
N PRO A 28 8.66 10.10 -11.14
CA PRO A 28 8.18 11.48 -11.30
C PRO A 28 6.89 11.64 -12.14
N LEU A 29 6.34 10.54 -12.69
CA LEU A 29 5.18 10.58 -13.60
C LEU A 29 3.83 10.46 -12.89
N GLY A 30 3.80 10.02 -11.63
CA GLY A 30 2.59 9.91 -10.82
C GLY A 30 2.42 11.07 -9.85
N LYS A 31 1.22 11.22 -9.26
CA LYS A 31 1.07 12.07 -8.08
C LYS A 31 1.72 11.41 -6.87
N ARG A 32 2.11 12.21 -5.88
CA ARG A 32 2.70 11.74 -4.62
C ARG A 32 1.94 10.56 -4.02
N ASP A 33 0.64 10.71 -3.80
CA ASP A 33 -0.17 9.72 -3.10
C ASP A 33 -0.33 8.44 -3.93
N GLU A 34 -0.51 8.58 -5.24
CA GLU A 34 -0.55 7.46 -6.19
C GLU A 34 0.75 6.64 -6.13
N ILE A 35 1.91 7.30 -6.10
CA ILE A 35 3.22 6.65 -6.03
C ILE A 35 3.39 5.89 -4.71
N LEU A 36 3.04 6.51 -3.58
CA LEU A 36 3.22 5.91 -2.26
C LEU A 36 2.28 4.73 -2.05
N LEU A 37 1.02 4.84 -2.50
CA LEU A 37 0.07 3.74 -2.44
C LEU A 37 0.43 2.60 -3.41
N TRP A 38 0.94 2.93 -4.61
CA TRP A 38 1.48 1.92 -5.52
C TRP A 38 2.67 1.16 -4.90
N MET A 39 3.57 1.87 -4.21
CA MET A 39 4.69 1.26 -3.52
C MET A 39 4.20 0.33 -2.40
N LEU A 40 3.24 0.79 -1.59
CA LEU A 40 2.63 -0.02 -0.53
C LEU A 40 2.00 -1.30 -1.09
N LEU A 41 1.20 -1.19 -2.15
CA LEU A 41 0.61 -2.35 -2.82
C LEU A 41 1.70 -3.31 -3.33
N SER A 42 2.79 -2.80 -3.89
CA SER A 42 3.91 -3.61 -4.39
C SER A 42 4.63 -4.36 -3.25
N CYS A 43 4.87 -3.69 -2.12
CA CYS A 43 5.42 -4.32 -0.91
C CYS A 43 4.50 -5.41 -0.37
N LEU A 44 3.18 -5.16 -0.29
CA LEU A 44 2.20 -6.14 0.17
C LEU A 44 2.12 -7.35 -0.76
N ASN A 45 2.14 -7.14 -2.08
CA ASN A 45 2.13 -8.22 -3.06
C ASN A 45 3.32 -9.17 -2.85
N SER A 46 4.51 -8.60 -2.63
CA SER A 46 5.72 -9.36 -2.33
C SER A 46 5.64 -10.08 -0.97
N TYR A 47 5.31 -9.35 0.10
CA TYR A 47 5.24 -9.87 1.47
C TYR A 47 4.22 -11.01 1.61
N LEU A 48 3.02 -10.82 1.06
CA LEU A 48 1.93 -11.80 1.12
C LEU A 48 2.05 -12.92 0.08
N SER A 49 3.08 -12.83 -0.77
CA SER A 49 3.33 -13.75 -1.89
C SER A 49 2.05 -13.99 -2.71
N LEU A 50 1.39 -12.90 -3.11
CA LEU A 50 0.18 -12.99 -3.92
C LEU A 50 0.51 -13.66 -5.26
N THR A 51 -0.33 -14.61 -5.67
CA THR A 51 -0.26 -15.15 -7.02
C THR A 51 -0.85 -14.16 -8.02
N GLU A 52 -0.53 -14.28 -9.31
CA GLU A 52 -1.06 -13.38 -10.36
C GLU A 52 -2.59 -13.28 -10.37
N ILE A 53 -3.31 -14.34 -9.97
CA ILE A 53 -4.78 -14.38 -9.91
C ILE A 53 -5.33 -13.56 -8.72
N GLU A 54 -4.52 -13.35 -7.69
CA GLU A 54 -4.89 -12.61 -6.48
C GLU A 54 -4.47 -11.13 -6.56
N MET A 55 -3.68 -10.76 -7.57
CA MET A 55 -3.28 -9.38 -7.79
C MET A 55 -4.46 -8.55 -8.30
N PRO A 56 -4.73 -7.38 -7.70
CA PRO A 56 -5.73 -6.45 -8.22
C PRO A 56 -5.41 -6.05 -9.66
N CYS A 57 -6.34 -6.32 -10.58
CA CYS A 57 -6.27 -5.86 -11.97
C CYS A 57 -7.07 -4.56 -12.11
N PHE A 58 -6.42 -3.51 -12.59
CA PHE A 58 -7.05 -2.21 -12.79
C PHE A 58 -7.55 -2.06 -14.23
N ASN A 59 -8.78 -1.59 -14.39
CA ASN A 59 -9.30 -1.20 -15.71
C ASN A 59 -8.92 0.26 -15.98
N GLY A 60 -7.94 0.49 -16.85
CA GLY A 60 -7.48 1.84 -17.22
C GLY A 60 -6.30 2.34 -16.39
N MET A 61 -6.22 3.66 -16.21
CA MET A 61 -5.14 4.30 -15.45
C MET A 61 -5.55 4.39 -13.98
N PRO A 62 -4.89 3.68 -13.05
CA PRO A 62 -5.23 3.70 -11.64
C PRO A 62 -4.92 5.08 -11.02
N ASP A 63 -5.77 5.50 -10.11
CA ASP A 63 -5.59 6.69 -9.27
C ASP A 63 -5.42 6.32 -7.79
N GLU A 64 -5.25 7.32 -6.94
CA GLU A 64 -5.09 7.17 -5.48
C GLU A 64 -6.21 6.29 -4.88
N LYS A 65 -7.46 6.58 -5.23
CA LYS A 65 -8.62 5.85 -4.74
C LYS A 65 -8.56 4.38 -5.16
N THR A 66 -8.21 4.13 -6.41
CA THR A 66 -8.06 2.78 -6.97
C THR A 66 -7.01 1.98 -6.21
N TYR A 67 -5.85 2.57 -5.90
CA TYR A 67 -4.82 1.90 -5.10
C TYR A 67 -5.26 1.66 -3.66
N ARG A 68 -5.92 2.63 -3.02
CA ARG A 68 -6.46 2.46 -1.66
C ARG A 68 -7.44 1.29 -1.58
N GLU A 69 -8.39 1.22 -2.51
CA GLU A 69 -9.37 0.12 -2.56
C GLU A 69 -8.69 -1.23 -2.77
N ALA A 70 -7.69 -1.29 -3.65
CA ALA A 70 -6.90 -2.51 -3.87
C ALA A 70 -6.13 -2.97 -2.64
N ILE A 71 -5.50 -2.05 -1.89
CA ILE A 71 -4.80 -2.38 -0.64
C ILE A 71 -5.78 -2.96 0.39
N LEU A 72 -6.93 -2.32 0.59
CA LEU A 72 -7.95 -2.80 1.53
C LEU A 72 -8.50 -4.17 1.12
N PHE A 73 -8.70 -4.39 -0.17
CA PHE A 73 -9.11 -5.69 -0.71
C PHE A 73 -8.05 -6.77 -0.47
N VAL A 74 -6.76 -6.49 -0.74
CA VAL A 74 -5.65 -7.43 -0.48
C VAL A 74 -5.56 -7.80 1.00
N LEU A 75 -5.82 -6.85 1.90
CA LEU A 75 -5.81 -7.11 3.34
C LEU A 75 -7.03 -7.93 3.79
N GLN A 76 -8.13 -7.95 3.03
CA GLN A 76 -9.32 -8.74 3.36
C GLN A 76 -8.99 -10.24 3.40
N GLY A 77 -9.09 -10.85 4.58
CA GLY A 77 -8.75 -12.26 4.80
C GLY A 77 -7.25 -12.56 4.99
N ARG A 78 -6.37 -11.56 4.85
CA ARG A 78 -4.92 -11.69 5.01
C ARG A 78 -4.36 -10.98 6.24
N ARG A 79 -5.20 -10.28 7.01
CA ARG A 79 -4.83 -9.78 8.34
C ARG A 79 -4.75 -10.95 9.34
N ALA A 80 -3.66 -11.00 10.12
CA ALA A 80 -3.44 -11.98 11.18
C ALA A 80 -4.47 -11.80 12.30
N ASP A 81 -4.64 -10.55 12.71
CA ASP A 81 -5.61 -10.05 13.67
C ASP A 81 -6.52 -9.03 12.97
N ASP A 82 -7.73 -8.80 13.48
CA ASP A 82 -8.59 -7.76 12.90
C ASP A 82 -8.11 -6.38 13.38
N PHE A 83 -7.39 -5.67 12.51
CA PHE A 83 -6.88 -4.32 12.77
C PHE A 83 -7.32 -3.35 11.67
N ASP A 84 -7.51 -2.08 12.01
CA ASP A 84 -7.85 -1.06 11.04
C ASP A 84 -6.62 -0.57 10.29
N ALA A 85 -6.59 -0.79 8.97
CA ALA A 85 -5.49 -0.37 8.11
C ALA A 85 -5.60 1.10 7.69
N VAL A 86 -6.80 1.69 7.75
CA VAL A 86 -7.07 3.02 7.20
C VAL A 86 -6.18 4.11 7.81
N PRO A 87 -5.98 4.20 9.14
CA PRO A 87 -5.15 5.26 9.72
C PRO A 87 -3.69 5.24 9.26
N TYR A 88 -3.12 4.05 9.02
CA TYR A 88 -1.76 3.91 8.51
C TYR A 88 -1.63 4.32 7.05
N ILE A 89 -2.66 4.02 6.24
CA ILE A 89 -2.75 4.43 4.84
C ILE A 89 -2.93 5.95 4.76
N ASP A 90 -3.80 6.53 5.59
CA ASP A 90 -4.03 7.98 5.66
C ASP A 90 -2.72 8.70 5.99
N LYS A 91 -2.05 8.31 7.08
CA LYS A 91 -0.74 8.84 7.49
C LYS A 91 0.30 8.79 6.38
N LEU A 92 0.33 7.70 5.59
CA LEU A 92 1.27 7.55 4.49
C LEU A 92 1.05 8.60 3.38
N THR A 93 -0.20 8.99 3.15
CA THR A 93 -0.62 9.94 2.10
C THR A 93 -0.82 11.38 2.61
N GLU A 94 -0.72 11.61 3.92
CA GLU A 94 -0.80 12.96 4.47
C GLU A 94 0.41 13.80 4.02
N ASN A 95 0.14 15.05 3.62
CA ASN A 95 1.19 16.04 3.41
C ASN A 95 1.62 16.59 4.77
N ASP A 96 2.93 16.67 5.01
CA ASP A 96 3.47 17.37 6.17
C ASP A 96 3.09 18.84 6.04
N ASN A 97 2.16 19.31 6.86
CA ASN A 97 1.79 20.73 6.96
C ASN A 97 2.95 21.58 7.47
#